data_AF-A0A9Q0WFC8-F1
#
_entry.id   AF-A0A9Q0WFC8-F1
#
_cell.length_a   1.000
_cell.length_b   1.000
_cell.length_c   1.000
_cell.angle_alpha   90.00
_cell.angle_beta   90.00
_cell.angle_gamma   90.00
#
_symmetry.space_group_name_H-M   'P 1'
#
loop_
_entity.id
_entity.type
_entity.pdbx_description
1 polymer ?
#
loop_
_entity_poly.entity_id
_entity_poly.type
_entity_poly.pdbx_seq_one_letter_code
_entity_poly.pdbx_strand_id
1 'polypeptide(L)' 'MISDCLGKPGYLFGHNAVLPKPNLFNGQNAIVAVNVHLGYNQVDSLVMKCASLERGMFRSEHIRSYKAKVDNRELTDKR' A
#
# COMPACT_ATOMS: atom_id res chain seq x y z
N MET A 1 11.67 -12.53 -1.53
CA MET A 1 10.77 -12.27 -2.68
C MET A 1 10.43 -10.80 -2.64
N ILE A 2 11.28 -10.00 -3.27
CA ILE A 2 11.15 -8.54 -3.28
C ILE A 2 10.06 -8.22 -4.30
N SER A 3 9.11 -7.37 -3.92
CA SER A 3 8.03 -6.92 -4.78
C SER A 3 8.61 -6.20 -6.00
N ASP A 4 8.72 -6.89 -7.13
CA ASP A 4 9.03 -6.35 -8.46
C ASP A 4 7.84 -5.50 -9.00
N CYS A 5 7.27 -4.62 -8.15
CA CYS A 5 6.18 -3.72 -8.54
C CYS A 5 6.69 -2.51 -9.35
N LEU A 6 8.01 -2.28 -9.36
CA LEU A 6 8.70 -1.38 -10.27
C LEU A 6 9.36 -2.25 -11.34
N GLY A 7 8.73 -2.33 -12.52
CA GLY A 7 9.12 -3.24 -13.60
C GLY A 7 10.63 -3.30 -13.86
N LYS A 8 11.15 -4.50 -14.17
CA LYS A 8 12.58 -4.71 -14.42
C LYS A 8 13.04 -3.90 -15.64
N PRO A 9 14.22 -3.25 -15.61
CA PRO A 9 14.75 -2.43 -16.71
C PRO A 9 15.18 -3.24 -17.96
N GLY A 10 14.87 -4.54 -18.05
CA GLY A 10 15.40 -5.46 -19.07
C GLY A 10 14.42 -5.93 -20.13
N TYR A 11 13.19 -5.42 -20.20
CA TYR A 11 12.27 -5.81 -21.27
C TYR A 11 12.66 -5.10 -22.58
N LEU A 12 13.14 -5.85 -23.57
CA LEU A 12 13.51 -5.31 -24.88
C LEU A 12 12.33 -4.54 -25.47
N PHE A 13 12.59 -3.29 -25.84
CA PHE A 13 11.64 -2.37 -26.48
C PHE A 13 11.37 -2.83 -27.92
N GLY A 14 10.55 -3.86 -28.08
CA GLY A 14 10.00 -4.29 -29.36
C GLY A 14 8.88 -3.34 -29.80
N HIS A 15 8.86 -3.02 -31.09
CA HIS A 15 8.12 -1.94 -31.76
C HIS A 15 6.57 -1.99 -31.67
N ASN A 16 5.97 -2.73 -30.72
CA ASN A 16 4.52 -2.80 -30.44
C ASN A 16 4.20 -3.14 -28.96
N ALA A 17 5.10 -2.81 -28.01
CA ALA A 17 5.03 -3.34 -26.65
C ALA A 17 3.94 -2.68 -25.76
N VAL A 18 2.97 -3.50 -25.33
CA VAL A 18 2.08 -3.21 -24.19
C VAL A 18 2.96 -2.95 -22.95
N LEU A 19 2.79 -1.80 -22.30
CA LEU A 19 3.50 -1.45 -21.07
C LEU A 19 3.35 -2.59 -20.04
N PRO A 20 4.43 -3.10 -19.42
CA PRO A 20 4.31 -4.15 -18.42
C PRO A 20 3.43 -3.66 -17.27
N LYS A 21 2.29 -4.32 -17.06
CA LYS A 21 1.40 -4.04 -15.93
C LYS A 21 2.15 -4.36 -14.64
N PRO A 22 2.24 -3.43 -13.68
CA PRO A 22 2.87 -3.72 -12.41
C PRO A 22 2.08 -4.79 -11.66
N ASN A 23 2.77 -5.77 -11.11
CA ASN A 23 2.16 -6.76 -10.22
C ASN A 23 1.89 -6.11 -8.86
N LEU A 24 0.62 -5.91 -8.54
CA LEU A 24 0.15 -5.34 -7.28
C LEU A 24 -0.23 -6.46 -6.33
N PHE A 25 0.40 -6.51 -5.15
CA PHE A 25 0.09 -7.47 -4.10
C PHE A 25 -0.65 -6.79 -2.96
N ASN A 26 -1.66 -7.46 -2.40
CA ASN A 26 -2.51 -6.95 -1.32
C ASN A 26 -2.19 -7.57 0.05
N GLY A 27 -1.04 -8.23 0.21
CA GLY A 27 -0.67 -8.91 1.45
C GLY A 27 0.81 -9.30 1.53
N GLN A 28 1.19 -9.91 2.65
CA GLN A 28 2.54 -10.43 2.91
C GLN A 28 2.43 -11.84 3.47
N ASN A 29 3.37 -12.71 3.11
CA ASN A 29 3.42 -14.07 3.65
C ASN A 29 3.85 -14.03 5.12
N ALA A 30 3.09 -14.70 6.00
CA ALA A 30 3.36 -14.80 7.43
C ALA A 30 3.65 -16.24 7.84
N ILE A 31 4.50 -16.42 8.86
CA ILE A 31 4.63 -17.70 9.56
C ILE A 31 3.55 -17.72 10.65
N VAL A 32 2.71 -18.74 10.64
CA VAL A 32 1.54 -18.86 11.54
C VAL A 32 1.73 -20.06 12.47
N ALA A 33 1.45 -19.87 13.76
CA ALA A 33 1.34 -20.95 14.73
C ALA A 33 -0.12 -21.05 15.21
N VAL A 34 -0.73 -22.22 15.05
CA VAL A 34 -2.12 -22.49 15.48
C VAL A 34 -2.09 -23.04 16.90
N ASN A 35 -2.35 -22.18 17.89
CA ASN A 35 -2.37 -22.51 19.31
C ASN A 35 -3.27 -21.52 20.07
N VAL A 36 -3.69 -21.85 21.28
CA VAL A 36 -4.23 -20.91 22.27
C VAL A 36 -3.07 -20.25 23.01
N HIS A 37 -2.87 -18.95 22.82
CA HIS A 37 -1.77 -18.22 23.44
C HIS A 37 -2.27 -17.31 24.57
N LEU A 38 -2.09 -17.78 25.81
CA LEU A 38 -2.41 -17.03 27.05
C LEU A 38 -3.87 -16.51 27.13
N GLY A 39 -4.77 -17.01 26.27
CA GLY A 39 -6.14 -16.53 26.14
C GLY A 39 -6.33 -15.26 25.31
N TYR A 40 -5.26 -14.63 24.78
CA TYR A 40 -5.37 -13.36 24.05
C TYR A 40 -5.91 -13.49 22.63
N ASN A 41 -5.83 -14.68 22.02
CA ASN A 41 -6.29 -14.95 20.66
C ASN A 41 -7.66 -15.67 20.63
N GLN A 42 -8.52 -15.41 21.62
CA GLN A 42 -9.88 -15.93 21.68
C GLN A 42 -10.84 -15.09 20.82
N VAL A 43 -11.82 -15.75 20.20
CA VAL A 43 -12.91 -15.13 19.41
C VAL A 43 -12.40 -14.10 18.39
N ASP A 44 -12.04 -14.60 17.21
CA ASP A 44 -11.59 -13.83 16.03
C ASP A 44 -10.38 -12.90 16.23
N SER A 45 -9.67 -13.04 17.34
CA SER A 45 -8.48 -12.25 17.65
C SER A 45 -7.18 -13.01 17.33
N LEU A 46 -6.10 -12.26 17.08
CA LEU A 46 -4.79 -12.77 16.71
C LEU A 46 -3.71 -12.11 17.59
N VAL A 47 -2.69 -12.87 17.95
CA VAL A 47 -1.47 -12.34 18.59
C VAL A 47 -0.39 -12.16 17.53
N MET A 48 0.21 -10.97 17.47
CA MET A 48 1.28 -10.63 16.51
C MET A 48 2.62 -10.43 17.21
N LYS A 49 3.70 -10.76 16.51
CA LYS A 49 5.07 -10.55 17.00
C LYS A 49 5.48 -9.08 16.87
N CYS A 50 5.70 -8.39 18.00
CA CYS A 50 6.09 -6.98 18.04
C CYS A 50 7.32 -6.68 17.17
N ALA A 51 8.38 -7.48 17.30
CA ALA A 51 9.60 -7.33 16.51
C ALA A 51 9.39 -7.46 14.98
N SER A 52 8.34 -8.17 14.53
CA SER A 52 7.99 -8.23 13.09
C SER A 52 7.32 -6.94 12.63
N LEU A 53 6.46 -6.36 13.46
CA LEU A 53 5.81 -5.08 13.18
C LEU A 53 6.84 -3.93 13.13
N GLU A 54 7.79 -3.91 14.07
CA GLU A 54 8.89 -2.94 14.09
C GLU A 54 9.76 -2.99 12.84
N ARG A 55 9.91 -4.18 12.24
CA ARG A 55 10.62 -4.39 10.97
C ARG A 55 9.78 -4.07 9.73
N GLY A 56 8.53 -3.65 9.90
CA GLY A 56 7.66 -3.19 8.82
C GLY A 56 6.69 -4.24 8.26
N MET A 57 6.52 -5.39 8.92
CA MET A 57 5.52 -6.37 8.50
C MET A 57 4.12 -5.75 8.55
N PHE A 58 3.37 -5.83 7.45
CA PHE A 58 2.05 -5.22 7.26
C PHE A 58 1.96 -3.69 7.50
N ARG A 59 3.08 -2.96 7.50
CA ARG A 59 3.06 -1.49 7.64
C ARG A 59 2.41 -0.86 6.40
N SER A 60 1.40 -0.02 6.61
CA SER A 60 0.72 0.75 5.58
C SER A 60 0.90 2.25 5.81
N GLU A 61 0.69 3.02 4.74
CA GLU A 61 0.63 4.48 4.78
C GLU A 61 -0.76 4.93 4.34
N HIS A 62 -1.36 5.87 5.08
CA HIS A 62 -2.67 6.42 4.78
C HIS A 62 -2.53 7.87 4.32
N ILE A 63 -2.75 8.10 3.02
CA ILE A 63 -2.62 9.42 2.39
C ILE A 63 -4.01 10.02 2.19
N ARG A 64 -4.22 11.24 2.70
CA ARG A 64 -5.46 12.01 2.51
C ARG A 64 -5.14 13.38 1.91
N SER A 65 -5.83 13.74 0.83
CA SER A 65 -5.68 15.04 0.16
C SER A 65 -6.97 15.85 0.25
N TYR A 66 -6.83 17.15 0.52
CA TYR A 66 -7.94 18.11 0.52
C TYR A 66 -7.71 19.12 -0.59
N LYS A 67 -8.68 19.24 -1.51
CA LYS A 67 -8.63 20.18 -2.62
C LYS A 67 -9.77 21.19 -2.47
N ALA A 68 -9.43 22.47 -2.43
CA ALA A 68 -10.38 23.57 -2.46
C ALA A 68 -10.10 24.45 -3.70
N LYS A 69 -11.17 24.89 -4.38
CA LYS A 69 -11.09 25.87 -5.46
C LYS A 69 -11.82 27.12 -5.00
N VAL A 70 -11.13 28.26 -4.99
CA VAL A 70 -11.72 29.57 -4.66
C VAL A 70 -11.87 30.35 -5.95
N ASP A 71 -13.11 30.65 -6.33
CA ASP A 71 -13.42 31.51 -7.47
C ASP A 71 -13.74 32.92 -6.94
N ASN A 72 -12.83 33.89 -7.13
CA ASN A 72 -13.06 35.29 -6.77
C ASN A 72 -13.79 36.02 -7.90
N ARG A 73 -15.12 35.90 -7.96
CA ARG A 73 -15.95 36.61 -8.96
C ARG A 73 -16.11 38.11 -8.70
N GLU A 74 -15.70 38.60 -7.53
CA GLU A 74 -15.89 40.01 -7.12
C GLU A 74 -14.76 40.98 -7.55
N LEU A 75 -13.68 40.49 -8.17
CA LEU A 75 -12.59 41.34 -8.67
C LEU A 75 -12.74 41.74 -10.15
N THR A 76 -13.65 41.11 -10.90
CA THR A 76 -13.79 41.31 -12.34
C THR A 76 -14.82 42.37 -12.74
N ASP A 77 -15.70 42.81 -11.83
CA ASP A 77 -16.80 43.75 -12.12
C ASP A 77 -16.50 45.23 -11.76
N LYS A 78 -15.24 45.59 -11.47
CA LYS A 78 -14.83 46.97 -11.17
C LYS A 78 -14.00 47.64 -12.28
N ARG A 79 -14.32 47.41 -13.55
CA ARG A 79 -13.67 48.11 -14.68
C ARG A 79 -14.67 48.75 -15.62
#